data_AF-A0A2V7X1G2-F1
#
_entry.id   AF-A0A2V7X1G2-F1
#
_cell.length_a   1.000
_cell.length_b   1.000
_cell.length_c   1.000
_cell.angle_alpha   90.00
_cell.angle_beta   90.00
_cell.angle_gamma   90.00
#
_symmetry.space_group_name_H-M   'P 1'
#
loop_
_entity.id
_entity.type
_entity.pdbx_description
1 polymer ?
#
loop_
_entity_poly.entity_id
_entity_poly.type
_entity_poly.pdbx_seq_one_letter_code
_entity_poly.pdbx_strand_id
1 'polypeptide(L)'
;MFKGTSLLRLVLTLCASLALVGMSFAAHINTNAPSKSKSQKKVSESSRTRHRMHRLARSRSANVRRASLRTRRHHSYERFHMSSFAEDLTDGDVTAGEDPTVRQAAIDALGNMNGTVVAIEPTSGRVLAMVNQKLALSSGAQPCSTIKLSVALAALSEGLISKETPVSLGGRYRMNLTTALAHSNNAYFEELGRKLGFEKVAYYAHQYGLGELAGYNIAGEQVGAYPDQAIPEKLGGVGKMCSFGEGVSMTPLQLGAMVSAIANGGTLYYLQHPTNPEEVANFQPRVKRQLDIAPVIPDLSDGMAGAVRFGTARKLRINFNEEEILGKT
;
A
#
# COMPACT_ATOMS: atom_id res chain seq x y z
N MET A 1 -27.65 52.86 40.39
CA MET A 1 -26.38 52.09 40.37
C MET A 1 -26.64 50.83 39.56
N PHE A 2 -26.06 50.52 38.40
CA PHE A 2 -24.96 51.04 37.59
C PHE A 2 -25.45 51.09 36.12
N LYS A 3 -25.27 52.22 35.44
CA LYS A 3 -25.23 52.32 33.98
C LYS A 3 -23.77 52.57 33.59
N GLY A 4 -23.26 51.88 32.58
CA GLY A 4 -22.05 52.30 31.87
C GLY A 4 -20.92 51.28 31.78
N THR A 5 -21.07 50.25 30.94
CA THR A 5 -19.93 49.47 30.43
C THR A 5 -20.08 49.00 28.97
N SER A 6 -21.17 49.36 28.28
CA SER A 6 -21.40 48.96 26.88
C SER A 6 -20.80 49.92 25.84
N LEU A 7 -20.58 51.20 26.19
CA LEU A 7 -20.07 52.21 25.24
C LEU A 7 -18.55 52.13 25.03
N LEU A 8 -17.80 51.59 25.98
CA LEU A 8 -16.34 51.54 25.92
C LEU A 8 -15.81 50.40 25.04
N ARG A 9 -16.58 49.31 24.88
CA ARG A 9 -16.20 48.18 24.00
C ARG A 9 -16.47 48.44 22.53
N LEU A 10 -17.45 49.30 22.20
CA LEU A 10 -17.78 49.65 20.82
C LEU A 10 -16.78 50.63 20.19
N VAL A 11 -16.16 51.50 21.00
CA VAL A 11 -15.15 52.47 20.54
C VAL A 11 -13.79 51.81 20.29
N LEU A 12 -13.43 50.77 21.05
CA LEU A 12 -12.16 50.05 20.87
C LEU A 12 -12.14 49.13 19.65
N THR A 13 -13.29 48.62 19.19
CA THR A 13 -13.39 47.81 17.97
C THR A 13 -13.39 48.64 16.68
N LEU A 14 -13.75 49.94 16.74
CA LEU A 14 -13.80 50.82 15.56
C LEU A 14 -12.44 51.48 15.23
N CYS A 15 -11.53 51.57 16.20
CA CYS A 15 -10.18 52.12 16.00
C CYS A 15 -9.15 51.09 15.46
N ALA A 16 -9.43 49.78 15.54
CA ALA A 16 -8.53 48.75 15.01
C ALA A 16 -8.76 48.43 13.51
N SER A 17 -9.92 48.81 12.95
CA SER A 17 -10.26 48.61 11.53
C SER A 17 -9.87 49.77 10.61
N LEU A 18 -9.30 50.85 11.14
CA LEU A 18 -8.86 52.04 10.37
C LEU A 18 -7.34 52.15 10.19
N ALA A 19 -6.57 51.13 10.58
CA ALA A 19 -5.10 51.12 10.49
C ALA A 19 -4.54 50.20 9.37
N LEU A 20 -5.38 49.74 8.43
CA LEU A 20 -4.97 48.79 7.37
C LEU A 20 -5.37 49.19 5.94
N VAL A 21 -5.65 50.48 5.71
CA VAL A 21 -5.85 51.03 4.37
C VAL A 21 -4.82 52.13 4.14
N GLY A 22 -3.75 51.81 3.42
CA GLY A 22 -2.84 52.83 2.89
C GLY A 22 -1.36 52.46 2.86
N MET A 23 -0.96 51.38 2.18
CA MET A 23 0.41 51.21 1.65
C MET A 23 0.39 50.30 0.42
N SER A 24 -0.18 50.77 -0.69
CA SER A 24 0.05 50.17 -2.01
C SER A 24 1.31 50.78 -2.61
N PHE A 25 2.47 50.18 -2.34
CA PHE A 25 3.69 50.47 -3.10
C PHE A 25 3.57 49.83 -4.49
N ALA A 26 3.20 50.63 -5.48
CA ALA A 26 3.34 50.27 -6.88
C ALA A 26 4.84 50.27 -7.23
N ALA A 27 5.42 49.08 -7.42
CA ALA A 27 6.75 48.91 -7.97
C ALA A 27 6.71 49.22 -9.47
N HIS A 28 7.18 50.41 -9.85
CA HIS A 28 7.36 50.79 -11.25
C HIS A 28 8.58 50.02 -11.80
N ILE A 29 8.35 49.02 -12.65
CA ILE A 29 9.43 48.30 -13.34
C ILE A 29 9.90 49.18 -14.49
N ASN A 30 11.11 49.73 -14.38
CA ASN A 30 11.78 50.48 -15.43
C ASN A 30 12.49 49.50 -16.37
N THR A 31 11.94 49.26 -17.56
CA THR A 31 12.54 48.40 -18.59
C THR A 31 13.52 49.19 -19.45
N ASN A 32 14.68 49.54 -18.89
CA ASN A 32 15.81 50.02 -19.68
C ASN A 32 16.83 48.88 -19.84
N ALA A 33 16.92 48.34 -21.05
CA ALA A 33 17.95 47.38 -21.43
C ALA A 33 19.33 48.06 -21.41
N PRO A 34 20.36 47.48 -20.78
CA PRO A 34 21.69 48.06 -20.82
C PRO A 34 22.27 48.00 -22.24
N SER A 35 22.64 49.16 -22.79
CA SER A 35 23.27 49.27 -24.10
C SER A 35 24.67 48.63 -24.09
N LYS A 36 24.94 47.78 -25.09
CA LYS A 36 26.24 47.12 -25.26
C LYS A 36 27.28 48.12 -25.78
N SER A 37 28.03 48.73 -24.88
CA SER A 37 29.31 49.38 -25.22
C SER A 37 30.35 48.30 -25.58
N LYS A 38 30.71 48.22 -26.88
CA LYS A 38 31.81 47.38 -27.37
C LYS A 38 33.14 48.13 -27.19
N SER A 39 33.80 47.93 -26.05
CA SER A 39 35.25 48.15 -25.94
C SER A 39 35.94 46.78 -26.04
N GLN A 40 36.47 46.45 -27.22
CA GLN A 40 37.31 45.26 -27.39
C GLN A 40 38.75 45.57 -26.94
N LYS A 41 39.03 45.38 -25.64
CA LYS A 41 40.42 45.20 -25.18
C LYS A 41 40.91 43.82 -25.64
N LYS A 42 41.85 43.78 -26.58
CA LYS A 42 42.60 42.54 -26.92
C LYS A 42 43.46 42.16 -25.71
N VAL A 43 42.94 41.26 -24.87
CA VAL A 43 43.73 40.65 -23.79
C VAL A 43 44.57 39.54 -24.42
N SER A 44 45.88 39.76 -24.51
CA SER A 44 46.85 38.73 -24.89
C SER A 44 47.10 37.83 -23.68
N GLU A 45 46.66 36.58 -23.78
CA GLU A 45 46.79 35.59 -22.71
C GLU A 45 48.24 35.08 -22.63
N SER A 46 48.88 35.19 -21.46
CA SER A 46 50.28 34.77 -21.29
C SER A 46 50.44 33.26 -21.48
N SER A 47 51.60 32.83 -22.03
CA SER A 47 51.92 31.40 -22.23
C SER A 47 51.77 30.56 -20.95
N ARG A 48 52.06 31.16 -19.78
CA ARG A 48 51.88 30.52 -18.47
C ARG A 48 50.41 30.32 -18.12
N THR A 49 49.55 31.29 -18.45
CA THR A 49 48.09 31.17 -18.26
C THR A 49 47.51 30.07 -19.16
N ARG A 50 47.98 29.98 -20.40
CA ARG A 50 47.63 28.90 -21.34
C ARG A 50 48.05 27.52 -20.85
N HIS A 51 49.26 27.37 -20.30
CA HIS A 51 49.73 26.11 -19.73
C HIS A 51 48.92 25.69 -18.49
N ARG A 52 48.54 26.67 -17.64
CA ARG A 52 47.69 26.40 -16.47
C ARG A 52 46.27 25.99 -16.87
N MET A 53 45.69 26.64 -17.89
CA MET A 53 44.40 26.26 -18.47
C MET A 53 44.46 24.87 -19.11
N HIS A 54 45.55 24.52 -19.82
CA HIS A 54 45.75 23.17 -20.36
C HIS A 54 45.86 22.09 -19.28
N ARG A 55 46.52 22.38 -18.16
CA ARG A 55 46.57 21.48 -17.00
C ARG A 55 45.21 21.34 -16.32
N LEU A 56 44.47 22.43 -16.16
CA LEU A 56 43.12 22.41 -15.59
C LEU A 56 42.14 21.66 -16.50
N ALA A 57 42.25 21.84 -17.82
CA ALA A 57 41.48 21.08 -18.81
C ALA A 57 41.82 19.58 -18.77
N ARG A 58 43.11 19.21 -18.61
CA ARG A 58 43.52 17.82 -18.39
C ARG A 58 43.07 17.25 -17.04
N SER A 59 42.97 18.06 -15.99
CA SER A 59 42.43 17.62 -14.69
C SER A 59 40.90 17.53 -14.65
N ARG A 60 40.20 18.14 -15.62
CA ARG A 60 38.75 18.02 -15.82
C ARG A 60 38.35 16.85 -16.72
N SER A 61 39.34 16.16 -17.29
CA SER A 61 39.16 14.82 -17.86
C SER A 61 39.00 13.84 -16.71
N ALA A 62 37.79 13.78 -16.14
CA ALA A 62 37.41 12.67 -15.29
C ALA A 62 37.72 11.39 -16.08
N ASN A 63 38.65 10.58 -15.57
CA ASN A 63 38.75 9.19 -16.00
C ASN A 63 37.43 8.53 -15.59
N VAL A 64 36.43 8.61 -16.47
CA VAL A 64 35.21 7.82 -16.38
C VAL A 64 35.65 6.39 -16.65
N ARG A 65 36.16 5.73 -15.61
CA ARG A 65 36.07 4.28 -15.56
C ARG A 65 34.58 3.98 -15.58
N ARG A 66 34.05 3.67 -16.76
CA ARG A 66 32.77 2.98 -16.91
C ARG A 66 32.96 1.64 -16.20
N ALA A 67 32.74 1.62 -14.89
CA ALA A 67 32.38 0.41 -14.22
C ALA A 67 31.05 0.02 -14.85
N SER A 68 31.09 -0.91 -15.80
CA SER A 68 29.88 -1.60 -16.20
C SER A 68 29.44 -2.37 -14.96
N LEU A 69 28.57 -1.75 -14.16
CA LEU A 69 27.71 -2.50 -13.27
C LEU A 69 26.88 -3.38 -14.19
N ARG A 70 27.41 -4.58 -14.46
CA ARG A 70 26.65 -5.70 -14.99
C ARG A 70 25.68 -6.04 -13.87
N THR A 71 24.62 -5.25 -13.77
CA THR A 71 23.43 -5.67 -13.07
C THR A 71 22.98 -6.89 -13.83
N ARG A 72 23.34 -8.07 -13.33
CA ARG A 72 22.55 -9.26 -13.62
C ARG A 72 21.18 -8.90 -13.07
N ARG A 73 20.32 -8.36 -13.92
CA ARG A 73 18.88 -8.48 -13.74
C ARG A 73 18.66 -9.98 -13.71
N HIS A 74 18.65 -10.55 -12.52
CA HIS A 74 17.93 -11.78 -12.29
C HIS A 74 16.49 -11.41 -12.60
N HIS A 75 16.10 -11.59 -13.86
CA HIS A 75 14.72 -11.81 -14.20
C HIS A 75 14.38 -13.12 -13.52
N SER A 76 13.89 -13.05 -12.28
CA SER A 76 13.11 -14.13 -11.71
C SER A 76 11.87 -14.23 -12.58
N TYR A 77 11.98 -14.98 -13.67
CA TYR A 77 10.81 -15.57 -14.28
C TYR A 77 10.36 -16.63 -13.30
N GLU A 78 9.32 -16.35 -12.52
CA GLU A 78 8.44 -17.43 -12.11
C GLU A 78 7.93 -18.03 -13.42
N ARG A 79 8.40 -19.24 -13.73
CA ARG A 79 7.86 -19.99 -14.86
C ARG A 79 6.47 -20.45 -14.44
N PHE A 80 5.47 -19.62 -14.69
CA PHE A 80 4.08 -20.04 -14.69
C PHE A 80 3.93 -21.06 -15.82
N HIS A 81 4.06 -22.35 -15.47
CA HIS A 81 3.81 -23.47 -16.38
C HIS A 81 2.31 -23.69 -16.60
N MET A 82 1.46 -22.94 -15.90
CA MET A 82 0.01 -22.97 -16.01
C MET A 82 -0.46 -21.94 -17.03
N SER A 83 -1.45 -22.34 -17.83
CA SER A 83 -2.16 -21.43 -18.72
C SER A 83 -2.77 -20.28 -17.91
N SER A 84 -2.72 -19.05 -18.45
CA SER A 84 -3.42 -17.89 -17.91
C SER A 84 -4.94 -17.99 -18.05
N PHE A 85 -5.43 -18.96 -18.84
CA PHE A 85 -6.83 -19.21 -19.09
C PHE A 85 -7.23 -20.62 -18.66
N ALA A 86 -8.48 -20.78 -18.19
CA ALA A 86 -9.08 -22.04 -17.80
C ALA A 86 -10.40 -22.25 -18.55
N GLU A 87 -10.70 -23.48 -18.95
CA GLU A 87 -11.96 -23.86 -19.62
C GLU A 87 -13.00 -24.42 -18.63
N ASP A 88 -12.51 -24.89 -17.49
CA ASP A 88 -13.18 -25.74 -16.51
C ASP A 88 -13.07 -25.11 -15.10
N LEU A 89 -13.24 -23.78 -15.07
CA LEU A 89 -13.05 -22.92 -13.89
C LEU A 89 -13.90 -23.32 -12.67
N THR A 90 -15.11 -23.80 -12.90
CA THR A 90 -16.09 -24.12 -11.85
C THR A 90 -16.28 -25.62 -11.65
N ASP A 91 -15.47 -26.44 -12.33
CA ASP A 91 -15.58 -27.88 -12.25
C ASP A 91 -15.25 -28.37 -10.84
N GLY A 92 -16.16 -29.14 -10.26
CA GLY A 92 -16.05 -29.64 -8.89
C GLY A 92 -16.37 -28.64 -7.78
N ASP A 93 -16.77 -27.39 -8.08
CA ASP A 93 -17.19 -26.42 -7.06
C ASP A 93 -18.47 -26.88 -6.35
N VAL A 94 -18.50 -26.78 -5.02
CA VAL A 94 -19.70 -27.02 -4.19
C VAL A 94 -20.44 -25.70 -3.98
N THR A 95 -21.64 -25.56 -4.54
CA THR A 95 -22.29 -24.24 -4.70
C THR A 95 -23.63 -24.09 -3.99
N ALA A 96 -24.24 -25.17 -3.48
CA ALA A 96 -25.64 -25.14 -3.05
C ALA A 96 -25.92 -24.32 -1.77
N GLY A 97 -24.90 -23.87 -1.04
CA GLY A 97 -25.04 -22.92 0.08
C GLY A 97 -24.51 -21.51 -0.21
N GLU A 98 -24.05 -21.25 -1.44
CA GLU A 98 -23.58 -19.93 -1.88
C GLU A 98 -24.73 -19.02 -2.32
N ASP A 99 -24.48 -17.71 -2.34
CA ASP A 99 -25.38 -16.72 -2.92
C ASP A 99 -25.26 -16.75 -4.46
N PRO A 100 -26.33 -17.08 -5.20
CA PRO A 100 -26.26 -17.25 -6.65
C PRO A 100 -25.97 -15.95 -7.39
N THR A 101 -26.40 -14.79 -6.86
CA THR A 101 -26.15 -13.48 -7.47
C THR A 101 -24.69 -13.08 -7.31
N VAL A 102 -24.14 -13.22 -6.10
CA VAL A 102 -22.72 -12.93 -5.84
C VAL A 102 -21.83 -13.89 -6.63
N ARG A 103 -22.18 -15.18 -6.68
CA ARG A 103 -21.42 -16.17 -7.45
C ARG A 103 -21.43 -15.86 -8.94
N GLN A 104 -22.58 -15.53 -9.53
CA GLN A 104 -22.65 -15.18 -10.94
C GLN A 104 -21.78 -13.96 -11.26
N ALA A 105 -21.82 -12.92 -10.43
CA ALA A 105 -20.96 -11.75 -10.60
C ALA A 105 -19.47 -12.10 -10.53
N ALA A 106 -19.08 -13.03 -9.65
CA ALA A 106 -17.71 -13.53 -9.55
C ALA A 106 -17.27 -14.33 -10.79
N ILE A 107 -18.14 -15.17 -11.34
CA ILE A 107 -17.89 -15.91 -12.59
C ILE A 107 -17.73 -14.93 -13.75
N ASP A 108 -18.65 -13.97 -13.88
CA ASP A 108 -18.63 -12.97 -14.95
C ASP A 108 -17.36 -12.10 -14.88
N ALA A 109 -16.95 -11.71 -13.68
CA ALA A 109 -15.74 -10.92 -13.45
C ALA A 109 -14.46 -11.70 -13.77
N LEU A 110 -14.42 -13.00 -13.48
CA LEU A 110 -13.24 -13.84 -13.72
C LEU A 110 -13.14 -14.26 -15.19
N GLY A 111 -14.29 -14.39 -15.88
CA GLY A 111 -14.34 -14.79 -17.29
C GLY A 111 -13.66 -16.13 -17.51
N ASN A 112 -12.70 -16.18 -18.43
CA ASN A 112 -11.89 -17.37 -18.70
C ASN A 112 -10.52 -17.34 -18.04
N MET A 113 -10.26 -16.41 -17.11
CA MET A 113 -8.95 -16.31 -16.45
C MET A 113 -8.75 -17.45 -15.46
N ASN A 114 -7.55 -18.03 -15.47
CA ASN A 114 -7.16 -19.02 -14.48
C ASN A 114 -6.85 -18.34 -13.14
N GLY A 115 -7.87 -18.22 -12.30
CA GLY A 115 -7.82 -17.56 -11.01
C GLY A 115 -8.95 -18.02 -10.11
N THR A 116 -9.11 -17.37 -8.95
CA THR A 116 -10.19 -17.64 -8.01
C THR A 116 -10.72 -16.33 -7.45
N VAL A 117 -12.00 -16.33 -7.10
CA VAL A 117 -12.67 -15.23 -6.40
C VAL A 117 -13.35 -15.81 -5.18
N VAL A 118 -13.11 -15.18 -4.02
CA VAL A 118 -13.77 -15.52 -2.75
C VAL A 118 -14.47 -14.27 -2.25
N ALA A 119 -15.79 -14.33 -2.09
CA ALA A 119 -16.61 -13.27 -1.52
C ALA A 119 -17.03 -13.68 -0.10
N ILE A 120 -16.76 -12.81 0.88
CA ILE A 120 -16.96 -13.10 2.31
C ILE A 120 -17.82 -11.99 2.90
N GLU A 121 -18.81 -12.36 3.69
CA GLU A 121 -19.54 -11.44 4.55
C GLU A 121 -18.67 -11.08 5.77
N PRO A 122 -18.16 -9.85 5.88
CA PRO A 122 -17.13 -9.53 6.86
C PRO A 122 -17.65 -9.60 8.30
N THR A 123 -18.93 -9.34 8.53
CA THR A 123 -19.53 -9.32 9.87
C THR A 123 -19.81 -10.71 10.44
N SER A 124 -19.66 -11.78 9.65
CA SER A 124 -19.99 -13.14 10.06
C SER A 124 -18.93 -14.21 9.72
N GLY A 125 -18.07 -13.93 8.73
CA GLY A 125 -17.15 -14.92 8.16
C GLY A 125 -17.83 -15.89 7.17
N ARG A 126 -19.10 -15.68 6.82
CA ARG A 126 -19.78 -16.52 5.82
C ARG A 126 -19.16 -16.29 4.45
N VAL A 127 -18.75 -17.36 3.79
CA VAL A 127 -18.38 -17.34 2.37
C VAL A 127 -19.67 -17.27 1.55
N LEU A 128 -19.88 -16.14 0.89
CA LEU A 128 -21.03 -15.90 0.03
C LEU A 128 -20.86 -16.55 -1.34
N ALA A 129 -19.63 -16.58 -1.87
CA ALA A 129 -19.30 -17.29 -3.10
C ALA A 129 -17.81 -17.67 -3.12
N MET A 130 -17.48 -18.85 -3.65
CA MET A 130 -16.11 -19.31 -3.89
C MET A 130 -16.02 -19.93 -5.29
N VAL A 131 -15.42 -19.20 -6.23
CA VAL A 131 -15.26 -19.63 -7.63
C VAL A 131 -13.87 -20.21 -7.83
N ASN A 132 -13.78 -21.37 -8.49
CA ASN A 132 -12.54 -22.16 -8.60
C ASN A 132 -12.02 -22.55 -7.22
N GLN A 133 -12.82 -23.36 -6.51
CA GLN A 133 -12.56 -23.80 -5.15
C GLN A 133 -11.26 -24.59 -5.06
N LYS A 134 -10.90 -25.34 -6.11
CA LYS A 134 -9.60 -26.03 -6.19
C LYS A 134 -8.42 -25.08 -5.98
N LEU A 135 -8.46 -23.89 -6.57
CA LEU A 135 -7.42 -22.88 -6.37
C LEU A 135 -7.61 -22.12 -5.05
N ALA A 136 -8.85 -21.78 -4.69
CA ALA A 136 -9.17 -21.09 -3.43
C ALA A 136 -8.68 -21.84 -2.18
N LEU A 137 -8.76 -23.18 -2.23
CA LEU A 137 -8.41 -24.10 -1.15
C LEU A 137 -6.97 -24.61 -1.22
N SER A 138 -6.21 -24.25 -2.26
CA SER A 138 -4.81 -24.69 -2.44
C SER A 138 -3.87 -24.11 -1.38
N SER A 139 -2.62 -24.61 -1.34
CA SER A 139 -1.56 -24.24 -0.36
C SER A 139 -1.08 -22.79 -0.42
N GLY A 140 -1.77 -21.94 -1.19
CA GLY A 140 -1.45 -20.53 -1.36
C GLY A 140 -0.31 -20.29 -2.33
N ALA A 141 0.02 -19.01 -2.47
CA ALA A 141 1.13 -18.52 -3.26
C ALA A 141 1.81 -17.35 -2.55
N GLN A 142 2.95 -16.91 -3.08
CA GLN A 142 3.59 -15.70 -2.59
C GLN A 142 2.63 -14.50 -2.69
N PRO A 143 2.28 -13.84 -1.57
CA PRO A 143 1.25 -12.79 -1.56
C PRO A 143 1.68 -11.50 -2.29
N CYS A 144 2.95 -11.39 -2.67
CA CYS A 144 3.46 -10.21 -3.36
C CYS A 144 3.16 -8.93 -2.56
N SER A 145 2.40 -8.00 -3.13
CA SER A 145 2.10 -6.71 -2.50
C SER A 145 0.91 -6.74 -1.53
N THR A 146 0.13 -7.83 -1.44
CA THR A 146 -1.01 -7.90 -0.50
C THR A 146 -0.54 -8.06 0.94
N ILE A 147 0.66 -8.61 1.18
CA ILE A 147 1.29 -8.71 2.52
C ILE A 147 1.46 -7.34 3.19
N LYS A 148 1.52 -6.27 2.40
CA LYS A 148 1.71 -4.90 2.89
C LYS A 148 0.58 -4.44 3.82
N LEU A 149 -0.61 -5.03 3.74
CA LEU A 149 -1.70 -4.77 4.69
C LEU A 149 -1.32 -5.24 6.10
N SER A 150 -0.81 -6.47 6.23
CA SER A 150 -0.30 -7.02 7.49
C SER A 150 0.83 -6.17 8.06
N VAL A 151 1.76 -5.73 7.22
CA VAL A 151 2.92 -4.92 7.65
C VAL A 151 2.51 -3.51 8.06
N ALA A 152 1.59 -2.88 7.33
CA ALA A 152 1.05 -1.56 7.67
C ALA A 152 0.33 -1.60 9.03
N LEU A 153 -0.56 -2.59 9.24
CA LEU A 153 -1.25 -2.78 10.50
C LEU A 153 -0.27 -2.99 11.67
N ALA A 154 0.74 -3.83 11.49
CA ALA A 154 1.79 -4.04 12.50
C ALA A 154 2.52 -2.73 12.85
N ALA A 155 2.96 -1.97 11.84
CA ALA A 155 3.68 -0.71 12.06
C ALA A 155 2.81 0.37 12.72
N LEU A 156 1.52 0.44 12.38
CA LEU A 156 0.56 1.34 13.02
C LEU A 156 0.30 0.93 14.49
N SER A 157 0.09 -0.37 14.73
CA SER A 157 -0.18 -0.90 16.08
C SER A 157 1.01 -0.72 17.03
N GLU A 158 2.23 -0.80 16.50
CA GLU A 158 3.46 -0.49 17.24
C GLU A 158 3.74 1.01 17.39
N GLY A 159 2.89 1.88 16.85
CA GLY A 159 3.08 3.34 16.89
C GLY A 159 4.30 3.84 16.12
N LEU A 160 4.86 3.03 15.21
CA LEU A 160 6.04 3.41 14.42
C LEU A 160 5.72 4.46 13.35
N ILE A 161 4.46 4.47 12.91
CA ILE A 161 3.93 5.38 11.89
C ILE A 161 2.52 5.82 12.25
N SER A 162 2.10 6.92 11.64
CA SER A 162 0.71 7.35 11.42
C SER A 162 0.52 7.50 9.91
N LYS A 163 -0.69 7.81 9.45
CA LYS A 163 -0.92 8.06 8.03
C LYS A 163 -0.05 9.18 7.44
N GLU A 164 0.32 10.20 8.22
CA GLU A 164 1.19 11.30 7.78
C GLU A 164 2.69 11.07 8.02
N THR A 165 3.08 10.17 8.92
CA THR A 165 4.49 10.01 9.33
C THR A 165 5.41 9.80 8.10
N PRO A 166 6.33 10.74 7.81
CA PRO A 166 7.19 10.62 6.65
C PRO A 166 8.38 9.70 6.96
N VAL A 167 8.35 8.48 6.40
CA VAL A 167 9.45 7.51 6.48
C VAL A 167 10.53 7.88 5.48
N SER A 168 11.79 7.88 5.92
CA SER A 168 12.95 8.16 5.07
C SER A 168 13.31 6.91 4.26
N LEU A 169 13.39 7.07 2.94
CA LEU A 169 13.71 5.98 1.99
C LEU A 169 15.11 6.13 1.38
N GLY A 170 15.93 7.02 1.94
CA GLY A 170 17.29 7.33 1.49
C GLY A 170 17.41 8.73 0.87
N GLY A 171 18.55 9.39 1.12
CA GLY A 171 18.81 10.74 0.65
C GLY A 171 17.75 11.75 1.14
N ARG A 172 17.11 12.46 0.20
CA ARG A 172 16.01 13.40 0.49
C ARG A 172 14.63 12.81 0.24
N TYR A 173 14.53 11.53 -0.12
CA TYR A 173 13.26 10.90 -0.45
C TYR A 173 12.54 10.42 0.81
N ARG A 174 11.32 10.93 1.01
CA ARG A 174 10.45 10.56 2.13
C ARG A 174 9.06 10.28 1.59
N MET A 175 8.34 9.38 2.25
CA MET A 175 6.99 9.00 1.86
C MET A 175 6.15 8.73 3.11
N ASN A 176 4.85 9.00 3.05
CA ASN A 176 3.89 8.68 4.10
C ASN A 176 3.13 7.37 3.78
N LEU A 177 2.39 6.83 4.75
CA LEU A 177 1.72 5.54 4.60
C LEU A 177 0.68 5.57 3.48
N THR A 178 -0.15 6.62 3.40
CA THR A 178 -1.19 6.77 2.39
C THR A 178 -0.61 6.63 0.97
N THR A 179 0.46 7.37 0.66
CA THR A 179 1.12 7.32 -0.65
C THR A 179 1.80 5.97 -0.89
N ALA A 180 2.41 5.41 0.15
CA ALA A 180 3.12 4.13 0.05
C ALA A 180 2.17 2.96 -0.24
N LEU A 181 1.01 2.90 0.43
CA LEU A 181 -0.03 1.91 0.16
C LEU A 181 -0.62 2.09 -1.24
N ALA A 182 -1.00 3.33 -1.59
CA ALA A 182 -1.62 3.65 -2.87
C ALA A 182 -0.74 3.27 -4.07
N HIS A 183 0.56 3.55 -4.01
CA HIS A 183 1.52 3.23 -5.07
C HIS A 183 2.31 1.94 -4.84
N SER A 184 1.96 1.17 -3.82
CA SER A 184 2.62 -0.10 -3.49
C SER A 184 4.14 0.02 -3.34
N ASN A 185 4.65 1.08 -2.67
CA ASN A 185 6.07 1.41 -2.66
C ASN A 185 6.91 0.37 -1.86
N ASN A 186 7.66 -0.47 -2.56
CA ASN A 186 8.45 -1.53 -1.93
C ASN A 186 9.47 -1.01 -0.91
N ALA A 187 10.20 0.06 -1.21
CA ALA A 187 11.23 0.59 -0.32
C ALA A 187 10.66 1.05 1.03
N TYR A 188 9.44 1.60 1.03
CA TYR A 188 8.73 1.97 2.25
C TYR A 188 8.44 0.74 3.13
N PHE A 189 7.89 -0.33 2.55
CA PHE A 189 7.57 -1.55 3.31
C PHE A 189 8.81 -2.37 3.69
N GLU A 190 9.89 -2.30 2.89
CA GLU A 190 11.18 -2.85 3.30
C GLU A 190 11.71 -2.13 4.55
N GLU A 191 11.60 -0.81 4.59
CA GLU A 191 12.05 0.00 5.73
C GLU A 191 11.19 -0.24 6.98
N LEU A 192 9.87 -0.37 6.83
CA LEU A 192 9.00 -0.77 7.94
C LEU A 192 9.37 -2.16 8.47
N GLY A 193 9.61 -3.13 7.58
CA GLY A 193 10.05 -4.47 7.98
C GLY A 193 11.34 -4.44 8.80
N ARG A 194 12.34 -3.65 8.37
CA ARG A 194 13.59 -3.48 9.11
C ARG A 194 13.39 -2.82 10.48
N LYS A 195 12.47 -1.83 10.58
CA LYS A 195 12.16 -1.14 11.83
C LYS A 195 11.41 -2.03 12.83
N LEU A 196 10.50 -2.86 12.34
CA LEU A 196 9.74 -3.81 13.15
C LEU A 196 10.62 -4.97 13.64
N GLY A 197 11.50 -5.47 12.78
CA GLY A 197 12.21 -6.73 13.01
C GLY A 197 11.33 -7.93 12.68
N PHE A 198 11.96 -9.08 12.46
CA PHE A 198 11.26 -10.30 12.00
C PHE A 198 10.27 -10.82 13.04
N GLU A 199 10.64 -10.80 14.31
CA GLU A 199 9.85 -11.34 15.41
C GLU A 199 8.50 -10.63 15.52
N LYS A 200 8.49 -9.30 15.42
CA LYS A 200 7.24 -8.52 15.43
C LYS A 200 6.42 -8.74 14.17
N VAL A 201 7.07 -8.75 13.00
CA VAL A 201 6.39 -8.99 11.73
C VAL A 201 5.69 -10.36 11.73
N ALA A 202 6.38 -11.41 12.17
CA ALA A 202 5.83 -12.75 12.31
C ALA A 202 4.72 -12.81 13.36
N TYR A 203 4.92 -12.19 14.54
CA TYR A 203 3.90 -12.11 15.58
C TYR A 203 2.58 -11.56 15.04
N TYR A 204 2.60 -10.38 14.41
CA TYR A 204 1.38 -9.77 13.86
C TYR A 204 0.80 -10.56 12.70
N ALA A 205 1.63 -11.11 11.81
CA ALA A 205 1.17 -11.97 10.72
C ALA A 205 0.34 -13.16 11.26
N HIS A 206 0.82 -13.82 12.31
CA HIS A 206 0.08 -14.90 12.98
C HIS A 206 -1.17 -14.40 13.70
N GLN A 207 -1.13 -13.23 14.36
CA GLN A 207 -2.33 -12.64 14.96
C GLN A 207 -3.42 -12.39 13.89
N TYR A 208 -3.03 -12.01 12.68
CA TYR A 208 -3.95 -11.78 11.56
C TYR A 208 -4.35 -13.06 10.80
N GLY A 209 -3.92 -14.24 11.27
CA GLY A 209 -4.35 -15.53 10.74
C GLY A 209 -3.46 -16.15 9.67
N LEU A 210 -2.29 -15.56 9.38
CA LEU A 210 -1.34 -16.14 8.43
C LEU A 210 -0.62 -17.35 9.05
N GLY A 211 -0.46 -18.41 8.26
CA GLY A 211 0.17 -19.66 8.71
C GLY A 211 -0.76 -20.61 9.48
N GLU A 212 -2.05 -20.27 9.61
CA GLU A 212 -3.08 -21.14 10.18
C GLU A 212 -4.28 -21.28 9.22
N LEU A 213 -5.09 -22.34 9.39
CA LEU A 213 -6.33 -22.49 8.62
C LEU A 213 -7.27 -21.31 8.89
N ALA A 214 -7.84 -20.73 7.84
CA ALA A 214 -8.81 -19.65 7.93
C ALA A 214 -10.22 -20.20 8.15
N GLY A 215 -10.53 -21.35 7.57
CA GLY A 215 -11.85 -21.98 7.62
C GLY A 215 -12.17 -22.72 8.92
N TYR A 216 -13.46 -22.87 9.19
CA TYR A 216 -14.02 -23.77 10.18
C TYR A 216 -14.46 -25.06 9.48
N ASN A 217 -13.58 -26.06 9.45
CA ASN A 217 -13.82 -27.38 8.83
C ASN A 217 -14.18 -27.31 7.33
N ILE A 218 -13.59 -26.39 6.57
CA ILE A 218 -13.75 -26.35 5.12
C ILE A 218 -12.93 -27.50 4.51
N ALA A 219 -13.61 -28.46 3.90
CA ALA A 219 -12.97 -29.65 3.33
C ALA A 219 -11.97 -29.26 2.23
N GLY A 220 -10.77 -29.85 2.28
CA GLY A 220 -9.72 -29.61 1.28
C GLY A 220 -8.90 -28.33 1.48
N GLU A 221 -9.26 -27.45 2.42
CA GLU A 221 -8.47 -26.27 2.75
C GLU A 221 -7.04 -26.66 3.14
N GLN A 222 -6.07 -26.13 2.40
CA GLN A 222 -4.67 -26.23 2.75
C GLN A 222 -4.24 -25.06 3.62
N VAL A 223 -3.26 -25.31 4.48
CA VAL A 223 -2.61 -24.24 5.24
C VAL A 223 -1.56 -23.54 4.36
N GLY A 224 -1.53 -22.21 4.43
CA GLY A 224 -0.40 -21.44 3.90
C GLY A 224 0.88 -21.71 4.69
N ALA A 225 1.95 -21.00 4.36
CA ALA A 225 3.23 -21.12 5.06
C ALA A 225 3.74 -19.74 5.47
N TYR A 226 4.05 -19.58 6.75
CA TYR A 226 4.80 -18.44 7.25
C TYR A 226 6.11 -18.96 7.84
N PRO A 227 7.28 -18.40 7.48
CA PRO A 227 8.54 -18.96 7.91
C PRO A 227 8.81 -18.67 9.39
N ASP A 228 9.45 -19.60 10.10
CA ASP A 228 9.83 -19.45 11.52
C ASP A 228 11.05 -18.53 11.73
N GLN A 229 11.74 -18.19 10.65
CA GLN A 229 12.90 -17.31 10.63
C GLN A 229 12.86 -16.39 9.41
N ALA A 230 13.49 -15.22 9.53
CA ALA A 230 13.68 -14.35 8.38
C ALA A 230 14.43 -15.07 7.26
N ILE A 231 14.05 -14.78 6.01
CA ILE A 231 14.85 -15.22 4.87
C ILE A 231 16.27 -14.64 4.97
N PRO A 232 17.30 -15.27 4.36
CA PRO A 232 18.66 -14.77 4.42
C PRO A 232 18.81 -13.31 3.96
N GLU A 233 19.65 -12.51 4.63
CA GLU A 233 19.91 -11.10 4.27
C GLU A 233 20.40 -10.92 2.82
N LYS A 234 21.13 -11.91 2.28
CA LYS A 234 21.55 -11.92 0.86
C LYS A 234 20.37 -11.98 -0.12
N LEU A 235 19.21 -12.46 0.32
CA LEU A 235 17.94 -12.48 -0.43
C LEU A 235 17.05 -11.28 -0.06
N GLY A 236 17.51 -10.40 0.82
CA GLY A 236 16.85 -9.15 1.21
C GLY A 236 16.11 -9.20 2.56
N GLY A 237 16.23 -10.29 3.30
CA GLY A 237 15.82 -10.36 4.71
C GLY A 237 14.35 -10.05 4.96
N VAL A 238 14.06 -9.60 6.19
CA VAL A 238 12.71 -9.17 6.61
C VAL A 238 12.13 -8.08 5.70
N GLY A 239 12.99 -7.24 5.09
CA GLY A 239 12.53 -6.20 4.18
C GLY A 239 11.82 -6.77 2.95
N LYS A 240 12.39 -7.78 2.30
CA LYS A 240 11.77 -8.43 1.13
C LYS A 240 10.52 -9.23 1.51
N MET A 241 10.50 -9.84 2.68
CA MET A 241 9.29 -10.48 3.22
C MET A 241 8.16 -9.46 3.36
N CYS A 242 8.45 -8.27 3.90
CA CYS A 242 7.45 -7.24 4.14
C CYS A 242 6.96 -6.49 2.88
N SER A 243 7.74 -6.50 1.79
CA SER A 243 7.43 -5.75 0.58
C SER A 243 6.98 -6.60 -0.60
N PHE A 244 7.49 -7.83 -0.71
CA PHE A 244 7.18 -8.78 -1.79
C PHE A 244 6.56 -10.07 -1.28
N GLY A 245 6.41 -10.27 0.03
CA GLY A 245 5.91 -11.53 0.57
C GLY A 245 6.89 -12.69 0.41
N GLU A 246 8.17 -12.39 0.16
CA GLU A 246 9.20 -13.41 -0.10
C GLU A 246 9.26 -14.43 1.04
N GLY A 247 9.25 -15.72 0.72
CA GLY A 247 9.27 -16.80 1.71
C GLY A 247 7.95 -17.04 2.46
N VAL A 248 6.89 -16.30 2.13
CA VAL A 248 5.53 -16.51 2.65
C VAL A 248 4.66 -17.15 1.57
N SER A 249 3.87 -18.16 1.93
CA SER A 249 2.75 -18.65 1.12
C SER A 249 1.44 -18.28 1.82
N MET A 250 0.61 -17.48 1.16
CA MET A 250 -0.68 -17.02 1.67
C MET A 250 -1.80 -17.63 0.84
N THR A 251 -2.79 -18.24 1.50
CA THR A 251 -3.96 -18.78 0.79
C THR A 251 -4.97 -17.68 0.48
N PRO A 252 -5.80 -17.83 -0.57
CA PRO A 252 -6.92 -16.94 -0.84
C PRO A 252 -7.85 -16.76 0.38
N LEU A 253 -8.09 -17.84 1.13
CA LEU A 253 -8.90 -17.78 2.35
C LEU A 253 -8.22 -17.00 3.49
N GLN A 254 -6.90 -17.15 3.70
CA GLN A 254 -6.16 -16.34 4.67
C GLN A 254 -6.20 -14.85 4.33
N LEU A 255 -6.00 -14.50 3.05
CA LEU A 255 -6.11 -13.11 2.59
C LEU A 255 -7.53 -12.58 2.81
N GLY A 256 -8.55 -13.35 2.42
CA GLY A 256 -9.95 -12.98 2.58
C GLY A 256 -10.34 -12.78 4.04
N ALA A 257 -9.90 -13.67 4.95
CA ALA A 257 -10.14 -13.55 6.39
C ALA A 257 -9.50 -12.29 6.98
N MET A 258 -8.23 -12.00 6.64
CA MET A 258 -7.53 -10.79 7.09
C MET A 258 -8.25 -9.52 6.60
N VAL A 259 -8.63 -9.46 5.32
CA VAL A 259 -9.34 -8.30 4.76
C VAL A 259 -10.74 -8.16 5.36
N SER A 260 -11.43 -9.27 5.66
CA SER A 260 -12.73 -9.25 6.33
C SER A 260 -12.63 -8.69 7.76
N ALA A 261 -11.58 -9.06 8.49
CA ALA A 261 -11.32 -8.51 9.83
C ALA A 261 -10.98 -7.01 9.78
N ILE A 262 -10.30 -6.53 8.74
CA ILE A 262 -10.11 -5.09 8.52
C ILE A 262 -11.45 -4.42 8.26
N ALA A 263 -12.29 -5.00 7.38
CA ALA A 263 -13.57 -4.41 6.98
C ALA A 263 -14.59 -4.31 8.14
N ASN A 264 -14.57 -5.24 9.09
CA ASN A 264 -15.52 -5.28 10.20
C ASN A 264 -15.01 -4.61 11.50
N GLY A 265 -13.85 -3.96 11.48
CA GLY A 265 -13.32 -3.26 12.65
C GLY A 265 -12.43 -4.10 13.57
N GLY A 266 -12.06 -5.32 13.21
CA GLY A 266 -11.05 -6.13 13.93
C GLY A 266 -11.52 -7.49 14.44
N THR A 267 -12.71 -7.95 14.05
CA THR A 267 -13.17 -9.30 14.42
C THR A 267 -12.71 -10.32 13.39
N LEU A 268 -11.75 -11.18 13.74
CA LEU A 268 -11.35 -12.29 12.89
C LEU A 268 -12.31 -13.46 13.14
N TYR A 269 -13.17 -13.75 12.15
CA TYR A 269 -14.02 -14.94 12.16
C TYR A 269 -13.28 -16.13 11.56
N TYR A 270 -13.63 -17.34 11.99
CA TYR A 270 -13.40 -18.50 11.15
C TYR A 270 -14.28 -18.39 9.91
N LEU A 271 -13.69 -18.60 8.73
CA LEU A 271 -14.48 -18.63 7.50
C LEU A 271 -15.33 -19.89 7.46
N GLN A 272 -16.57 -19.75 7.04
CA GLN A 272 -17.53 -20.85 6.97
C GLN A 272 -18.15 -20.85 5.59
N HIS A 273 -18.10 -21.99 4.91
CA HIS A 273 -18.67 -22.19 3.57
C HIS A 273 -19.80 -23.22 3.66
N PRO A 274 -21.04 -22.79 3.99
CA PRO A 274 -22.20 -23.67 3.93
C PRO A 274 -22.32 -24.29 2.55
N THR A 275 -22.53 -25.60 2.50
CA THR A 275 -22.56 -26.38 1.26
C THR A 275 -23.97 -26.72 0.81
N ASN A 276 -24.98 -26.46 1.64
CA ASN A 276 -26.38 -26.76 1.37
C ASN A 276 -27.32 -25.79 2.11
N PRO A 277 -28.62 -25.73 1.74
CA PRO A 277 -29.57 -24.79 2.35
C PRO A 277 -29.79 -24.98 3.86
N GLU A 278 -29.65 -26.21 4.38
CA GLU A 278 -29.81 -26.49 5.81
C GLU A 278 -28.65 -25.87 6.61
N GLU A 279 -27.41 -26.01 6.14
CA GLU A 279 -26.24 -25.36 6.73
C GLU A 279 -26.33 -23.83 6.66
N VAL A 280 -26.94 -23.28 5.60
CA VAL A 280 -27.21 -21.83 5.50
C VAL A 280 -28.24 -21.41 6.57
N ALA A 281 -29.32 -22.16 6.73
CA ALA A 281 -30.37 -21.84 7.70
C ALA A 281 -29.88 -21.95 9.15
N ASN A 282 -28.98 -22.90 9.43
CA ASN A 282 -28.39 -23.12 10.75
C ASN A 282 -27.06 -22.39 10.96
N PHE A 283 -26.68 -21.50 10.04
CA PHE A 283 -25.42 -20.79 10.10
C PHE A 283 -25.32 -19.94 11.38
N GLN A 284 -24.19 -20.07 12.07
CA GLN A 284 -23.83 -19.25 13.22
C GLN A 284 -22.38 -18.77 13.06
N PRO A 285 -22.11 -17.46 13.17
CA PRO A 285 -20.75 -16.92 13.11
C PRO A 285 -19.86 -17.49 14.22
N ARG A 286 -18.62 -17.83 13.90
CA ARG A 286 -17.62 -18.29 14.88
C ARG A 286 -16.45 -17.34 14.94
N VAL A 287 -16.35 -16.57 16.02
CA VAL A 287 -15.22 -15.69 16.27
C VAL A 287 -13.97 -16.54 16.53
N LYS A 288 -12.91 -16.27 15.76
CA LYS A 288 -11.59 -16.86 15.96
C LYS A 288 -10.75 -16.02 16.91
N ARG A 289 -10.73 -14.70 16.72
CA ARG A 289 -9.91 -13.76 17.52
C ARG A 289 -10.42 -12.32 17.41
N GLN A 290 -10.30 -11.55 18.48
CA GLN A 290 -10.40 -10.08 18.42
C GLN A 290 -9.03 -9.46 18.19
N LEU A 291 -8.94 -8.59 17.20
CA LEU A 291 -7.76 -7.82 16.84
C LEU A 291 -7.95 -6.38 17.31
N ASP A 292 -6.98 -5.85 18.06
CA ASP A 292 -6.98 -4.45 18.47
C ASP A 292 -6.48 -3.54 17.35
N ILE A 293 -7.22 -3.52 16.24
CA ILE A 293 -6.89 -2.73 15.04
C ILE A 293 -7.89 -1.61 14.76
N ALA A 294 -9.04 -1.59 15.44
CA ALA A 294 -10.06 -0.55 15.27
C ALA A 294 -9.49 0.88 15.31
N PRO A 295 -8.57 1.24 16.22
CA PRO A 295 -8.02 2.60 16.27
C PRO A 295 -7.16 2.97 15.05
N VAL A 296 -6.55 1.98 14.39
CA VAL A 296 -5.59 2.20 13.29
C VAL A 296 -6.18 1.97 11.90
N ILE A 297 -7.39 1.38 11.81
CA ILE A 297 -8.08 1.16 10.53
C ILE A 297 -8.25 2.46 9.72
N PRO A 298 -8.64 3.62 10.30
CA PRO A 298 -8.78 4.86 9.51
C PRO A 298 -7.50 5.25 8.76
N ASP A 299 -6.33 5.09 9.39
CA ASP A 299 -5.03 5.39 8.78
C ASP A 299 -4.68 4.44 7.63
N LEU A 300 -5.06 3.16 7.78
CA LEU A 300 -4.91 2.15 6.73
C LEU A 300 -5.87 2.42 5.55
N SER A 301 -7.13 2.72 5.86
CA SER A 301 -8.22 2.92 4.90
C SER A 301 -7.92 4.05 3.93
N ASP A 302 -7.33 5.17 4.39
CA ASP A 302 -6.92 6.28 3.50
C ASP A 302 -5.96 5.80 2.40
N GLY A 303 -5.00 4.92 2.74
CA GLY A 303 -4.07 4.34 1.77
C GLY A 303 -4.72 3.33 0.83
N MET A 304 -5.65 2.53 1.32
CA MET A 304 -6.42 1.56 0.53
C MET A 304 -7.39 2.26 -0.43
N ALA A 305 -8.05 3.34 0.00
CA ALA A 305 -8.83 4.25 -0.85
C ALA A 305 -7.93 4.88 -1.91
N GLY A 306 -6.75 5.35 -1.50
CA GLY A 306 -5.76 5.93 -2.41
C GLY A 306 -5.34 4.98 -3.54
N ALA A 307 -5.25 3.68 -3.28
CA ALA A 307 -4.97 2.68 -4.30
C ALA A 307 -5.99 2.72 -5.45
N VAL A 308 -7.27 2.87 -5.13
CA VAL A 308 -8.38 2.96 -6.09
C VAL A 308 -8.47 4.35 -6.72
N ARG A 309 -8.37 5.42 -5.92
CA ARG A 309 -8.53 6.80 -6.39
C ARG A 309 -7.42 7.26 -7.35
N PHE A 310 -6.17 6.96 -7.03
CA PHE A 310 -5.02 7.47 -7.78
C PHE A 310 -3.83 6.50 -7.88
N GLY A 311 -3.93 5.34 -7.25
CA GLY A 311 -2.85 4.38 -7.10
C GLY A 311 -2.87 3.24 -8.11
N THR A 312 -2.48 2.05 -7.64
CA THR A 312 -2.31 0.85 -8.46
C THR A 312 -3.62 0.21 -8.91
N ALA A 313 -4.74 0.46 -8.19
CA ALA A 313 -6.07 -0.03 -8.51
C ALA A 313 -6.93 0.96 -9.31
N ARG A 314 -6.37 2.08 -9.81
CA ARG A 314 -7.10 3.13 -10.55
C ARG A 314 -7.85 2.69 -11.81
N LYS A 315 -7.62 1.46 -12.28
CA LYS A 315 -8.37 0.86 -13.38
C LYS A 315 -9.77 0.41 -12.96
N LEU A 316 -10.05 0.31 -11.67
CA LEU A 316 -11.39 0.10 -11.17
C LEU A 316 -12.23 1.32 -11.52
N ARG A 317 -13.07 1.20 -12.55
CA ARG A 317 -13.86 2.30 -13.12
C ARG A 317 -15.19 2.54 -12.41
N ILE A 318 -15.47 1.72 -11.40
CA ILE A 318 -16.69 1.77 -10.61
C ILE A 318 -16.26 2.07 -9.19
N ASN A 319 -16.75 3.17 -8.64
CA ASN A 319 -16.76 3.42 -7.22
C ASN A 319 -18.21 3.73 -6.87
N PHE A 320 -18.73 3.19 -5.77
CA PHE A 320 -20.12 3.45 -5.42
C PHE A 320 -20.20 4.85 -4.81
N ASN A 321 -21.29 5.57 -5.11
CA ASN A 321 -21.52 6.89 -4.54
C ASN A 321 -21.77 6.83 -3.03
N GLU A 322 -22.25 5.67 -2.55
CA GLU A 322 -22.65 5.44 -1.16
C GLU A 322 -21.52 4.83 -0.33
N GLU A 323 -20.74 3.91 -0.91
CA GLU A 323 -19.68 3.20 -0.21
C GLU A 323 -18.40 3.19 -1.05
N GLU A 324 -17.31 3.68 -0.47
CA GLU A 324 -16.03 3.71 -1.15
C GLU A 324 -15.39 2.31 -1.22
N ILE A 325 -14.86 1.96 -2.39
CA ILE A 325 -14.05 0.76 -2.54
C ILE A 325 -12.64 1.00 -2.01
N LEU A 326 -12.25 0.17 -1.05
CA LEU A 326 -10.91 0.11 -0.47
C LEU A 326 -10.21 -1.17 -0.93
N GLY A 327 -8.92 -1.08 -1.30
CA GLY A 327 -8.21 -2.30 -1.69
C GLY A 327 -6.69 -2.19 -1.77
N LYS A 328 -6.07 -3.31 -2.13
CA LYS A 328 -4.64 -3.45 -2.37
C LYS A 328 -4.40 -4.44 -3.52
N THR A 329 -3.56 -4.04 -4.47
CA THR A 329 -3.04 -4.91 -5.55
C THR A 329 -1.70 -5.51 -5.18
#